data_AF-A0A956DCF2-F1
#
_entry.id   AF-A0A956DCF2-F1
#
_cell.length_a   1.000
_cell.length_b   1.000
_cell.length_c   1.000
_cell.angle_alpha   90.00
_cell.angle_beta   90.00
_cell.angle_gamma   90.00
#
_symmetry.space_group_name_H-M   'P 1'
#
loop_
_entity.id
_entity.type
_entity.pdbx_description
1 polymer ?
#
loop_
_entity_poly.entity_id
_entity_poly.type
_entity_poly.pdbx_seq_one_letter_code
_entity_poly.pdbx_strand_id
1 'polypeptide(L)' 'DEALALLETGGLSVGEVAAKVGYDSLTAFSQAFRQRFGKAPSSARPRSSRAPR' A
#
# COMPACT_ATOMS: atom_id res chain seq x y z
N ASP A 1 -6.69 -4.23 10.02
CA ASP A 1 -5.38 -3.87 9.46
C ASP A 1 -5.57 -2.71 8.50
N GLU A 2 -5.30 -1.49 8.97
CA GLU A 2 -5.73 -0.26 8.29
C GLU A 2 -5.06 -0.07 6.92
N ALA A 3 -3.77 -0.39 6.81
CA ALA A 3 -3.03 -0.33 5.56
C ALA A 3 -3.65 -1.20 4.45
N LEU A 4 -4.05 -2.42 4.80
CA LEU A 4 -4.66 -3.35 3.84
C LEU A 4 -6.01 -2.82 3.34
N ALA A 5 -6.88 -2.36 4.25
CA ALA A 5 -8.18 -1.81 3.88
C ALA A 5 -8.07 -0.58 2.96
N LEU A 6 -7.09 0.29 3.19
CA LEU A 6 -6.83 1.46 2.35
C LEU A 6 -6.31 1.09 0.95
N LEU A 7 -5.55 0.00 0.84
CA LEU A 7 -5.08 -0.51 -0.45
C LEU A 7 -6.20 -1.22 -1.22
N GLU A 8 -7.06 -1.97 -0.52
CA GLU A 8 -8.19 -2.70 -1.10
C GLU A 8 -9.32 -1.77 -1.57
N THR A 9 -9.55 -0.66 -0.86
CA THR A 9 -10.48 0.39 -1.30
C THR A 9 -10.01 1.11 -2.58
N GLY A 10 -8.72 1.02 -2.92
CA GLY A 10 -8.17 1.55 -4.18
C GLY A 10 -8.09 3.07 -4.28
N GLY A 11 -8.52 3.80 -3.25
CA GLY A 11 -8.53 5.26 -3.22
C GLY A 11 -7.17 5.91 -3.01
N LEU A 12 -6.21 5.18 -2.41
CA LEU A 12 -4.88 5.68 -2.08
C LEU A 12 -3.77 4.88 -2.78
N SER A 13 -2.65 5.56 -3.04
CA SER A 13 -1.42 4.91 -3.51
C SER A 13 -0.65 4.29 -2.35
N VAL A 14 0.22 3.32 -2.63
CA VAL A 14 1.06 2.66 -1.60
C VAL A 14 1.85 3.68 -0.76
N GLY A 15 2.31 4.78 -1.38
CA GLY A 15 3.04 5.85 -0.68
C GLY A 15 2.15 6.65 0.26
N GLU A 16 0.91 6.92 -0.13
CA GLU A 16 -0.04 7.63 0.73
C GLU A 16 -0.49 6.76 1.90
N VAL A 17 -0.71 5.46 1.66
CA VAL A 17 -1.00 4.51 2.73
C VAL A 17 0.18 4.45 3.71
N ALA A 18 1.41 4.38 3.21
CA ALA A 18 2.62 4.39 4.05
C ALA A 18 2.69 5.66 4.94
N ALA A 19 2.50 6.84 4.35
CA ALA A 19 2.48 8.09 5.11
C ALA A 19 1.34 8.12 6.15
N LYS A 20 0.16 7.63 5.78
CA LYS A 20 -1.05 7.62 6.63
C LYS A 20 -0.92 6.70 7.84
N VAL A 21 -0.21 5.57 7.69
CA VAL A 21 0.07 4.64 8.78
C VAL A 21 1.36 4.96 9.55
N GLY A 22 1.98 6.11 9.28
CA GLY A 22 3.14 6.61 10.05
C GLY A 22 4.50 6.11 9.57
N TYR A 23 4.62 5.63 8.33
CA TYR A 23 5.89 5.29 7.72
C TYR A 23 6.44 6.47 6.91
N ASP A 24 7.69 6.83 7.21
CA ASP A 24 8.43 7.86 6.49
C ASP A 24 8.91 7.37 5.11
N SER A 25 9.13 6.05 4.99
CA SER A 25 9.69 5.43 3.78
C SER A 25 8.84 4.28 3.25
N LEU A 26 8.52 4.36 1.95
CA LEU A 26 7.88 3.31 1.16
C LEU A 26 8.58 1.94 1.28
N THR A 27 9.91 1.94 1.34
CA THR A 27 10.71 0.72 1.47
C THR A 27 10.51 0.07 2.84
N ALA A 28 10.52 0.86 3.92
CA ALA A 28 10.26 0.37 5.27
C ALA A 28 8.84 -0.20 5.39
N PHE A 29 7.86 0.54 4.85
CA PHE A 29 6.47 0.08 4.79
C PHE A 29 6.34 -1.22 3.99
N SER A 30 6.91 -1.30 2.79
CA SER A 30 6.79 -2.48 1.94
C SER A 30 7.40 -3.73 2.57
N GLN A 31 8.52 -3.59 3.29
CA GLN A 31 9.13 -4.70 4.01
C GLN A 31 8.28 -5.15 5.21
N ALA A 32 7.82 -4.21 6.03
CA ALA A 32 6.97 -4.51 7.18
C ALA A 32 5.63 -5.12 6.74
N PHE A 33 5.03 -4.59 5.69
CA PHE A 33 3.79 -5.08 5.10
C PHE A 33 3.97 -6.50 4.55
N ARG A 34 5.06 -6.77 3.81
CA ARG A 34 5.37 -8.13 3.32
C ARG A 34 5.61 -9.12 4.46
N GLN A 35 6.32 -8.73 5.52
CA GLN A 35 6.51 -9.60 6.69
C GLN A 35 5.20 -9.89 7.42
N ARG A 36 4.28 -8.92 7.47
CA ARG A 36 3.01 -9.05 8.19
C ARG A 36 1.92 -9.77 7.40
N PHE A 37 1.78 -9.53 6.10
CA PHE A 37 0.72 -10.12 5.25
C PHE A 37 1.22 -11.20 4.28
N GLY A 38 2.53 -11.40 4.17
CA GLY A 38 3.12 -12.32 3.19
C GLY A 38 3.04 -11.86 1.72
N LYS A 39 2.43 -10.70 1.43
CA LYS A 39 2.24 -10.16 0.08
C LYS A 39 2.67 -8.70 0.00
N ALA A 40 3.09 -8.27 -1.19
CA ALA A 40 3.48 -6.88 -1.40
C ALA A 40 2.25 -5.96 -1.40
N PRO A 41 2.36 -4.72 -0.88
CA PRO A 41 1.24 -3.77 -0.89
C PRO A 41 0.79 -3.45 -2.32
N SER A 42 1.71 -3.46 -3.29
CA SER A 42 1.39 -3.32 -4.73
C SER A 42 0.55 -4.48 -5.31
N SER A 43 0.55 -5.67 -4.69
CA SER A 43 -0.35 -6.77 -5.06
C SER A 43 -1.70 -6.70 -4.36
N ALA A 44 -1.76 -6.07 -3.18
CA ALA A 44 -3.02 -5.85 -2.47
C ALA A 44 -3.86 -4.76 -3.14
N ARG A 45 -3.22 -3.77 -3.77
CA ARG A 45 -3.90 -2.80 -4.60
C ARG A 45 -4.34 -3.48 -5.90
N PRO A 46 -5.65 -3.50 -6.24
CA PRO A 46 -6.08 -3.98 -7.55
C PRO A 46 -5.35 -3.17 -8.61
N ARG A 47 -4.86 -3.83 -9.68
CA ARG A 47 -4.28 -3.16 -10.85
C ARG A 47 -5.39 -2.37 -11.56
N SER A 48 -5.82 -1.26 -10.97
CA SER A 48 -6.58 -0.26 -11.68
C SER A 48 -5.59 0.35 -12.67
N SER A 49 -5.70 -0.13 -13.90
CA SER A 49 -4.99 0.31 -15.09
C SER A 49 -5.37 1.75 -15.44
N ARG A 50 -5.06 2.71 -14.58
CA ARG A 50 -5.21 4.12 -14.91
C ARG A 50 -4.24 5.00 -14.12
N ALA A 51 -3.08 5.20 -14.70
CA ALA A 51 -2.57 6.55 -14.81
C ALA A 51 -3.23 7.16 -16.06
N PRO A 52 -4.23 8.06 -15.96
CA PRO A 52 -4.37 9.06 -16.98
C PRO A 52 -3.21 10.05 -16.78
N ARG A 53 -2.46 10.30 -17.86
CA ARG A 53 -1.53 11.43 -17.95
C ARG A 53 -2.29 12.75 -17.81
#